data_AF-A0A845DRB7-F1
#
_entry.id   AF-A0A845DRB7-F1
#
_cell.length_a   1.000
_cell.length_b   1.000
_cell.length_c   1.000
_cell.angle_alpha   90.00
_cell.angle_beta   90.00
_cell.angle_gamma   90.00
#
_symmetry.space_group_name_H-M   'P 1'
#
loop_
_entity.id
_entity.type
_entity.pdbx_description
1 polymer ?
#
loop_
_entity_poly.entity_id
_entity_poly.type
_entity_poly.pdbx_seq_one_letter_code
_entity_poly.pdbx_strand_id
1 'polypeptide(L)'
;MVLMNDGFGGTRYYPENSEISVLCSYFDQGHRYVIIQYLDLPFSYRLINLDGLAFVDKEAQDFLMEEIRSIDAGVYDNAELAGQIKQLMT
;
A
#
# COMPACT_ATOMS: atom_id res chain seq x y z
N MET A 1 15.53 0.46 8.43
CA MET A 1 14.15 0.98 8.52
C MET A 1 14.22 2.47 8.76
N VAL A 2 13.38 3.25 8.10
CA VAL A 2 13.32 4.72 8.23
C VAL A 2 11.87 5.17 8.45
N LEU A 3 11.71 6.31 9.11
CA LEU A 3 10.39 6.89 9.38
C LEU A 3 9.88 7.56 8.09
N MET A 4 8.77 7.08 7.55
CA MET A 4 8.13 7.66 6.36
C MET A 4 6.65 7.94 6.63
N ASN A 5 6.05 8.82 5.82
CA ASN A 5 4.61 9.06 5.87
C ASN A 5 3.84 7.78 5.56
N ASP A 6 2.74 7.50 6.23
CA ASP A 6 1.96 6.28 5.99
C ASP A 6 0.91 6.43 4.86
N GLY A 7 0.72 7.63 4.32
CA GLY A 7 -0.32 7.93 3.33
C GLY A 7 -1.67 8.32 3.94
N PHE A 8 -1.76 8.43 5.26
CA PHE A 8 -2.94 8.81 6.04
C PHE A 8 -2.71 10.06 6.90
N GLY A 9 -1.61 10.78 6.67
CA GLY A 9 -1.21 11.94 7.48
C GLY A 9 -0.46 11.56 8.76
N GLY A 10 -0.11 10.28 8.94
CA GLY A 10 0.77 9.80 10.00
C GLY A 10 2.15 9.41 9.46
N THR A 11 3.00 8.90 10.36
CA THR A 11 4.32 8.37 10.00
C THR A 11 4.54 7.01 10.64
N ARG A 12 5.16 6.07 9.92
CA ARG A 12 5.52 4.74 10.42
C ARG A 12 6.90 4.33 9.91
N TYR A 13 7.52 3.36 10.58
CA TYR A 13 8.79 2.80 10.15
C TYR A 13 8.57 1.81 9.01
N TYR A 14 9.29 2.01 7.92
CA TYR A 14 9.31 1.12 6.77
C TYR A 14 10.75 0.73 6.40
N PRO A 15 10.94 -0.39 5.69
CA PRO A 15 12.22 -0.74 5.10
C PRO A 15 12.70 0.37 4.14
N GLU A 16 14.00 0.62 4.13
CA GLU A 16 14.61 1.62 3.25
C GLU A 16 15.19 0.88 2.04
N ASN A 17 14.93 1.36 0.81
CA ASN A 17 15.39 0.75 -0.45
C ASN A 17 14.91 -0.71 -0.66
N SER A 18 13.74 -1.07 -0.15
CA SER A 18 13.17 -2.40 -0.39
C SER A 18 12.31 -2.37 -1.62
N GLU A 19 12.44 -3.39 -2.45
CA GLU A 19 11.47 -3.63 -3.51
C GLU A 19 10.07 -3.78 -2.92
N ILE A 20 9.09 -3.16 -3.59
CA ILE A 20 7.68 -3.15 -3.19
C ILE A 20 6.84 -3.87 -4.24
N SER A 21 5.80 -4.56 -3.79
CA SER A 21 4.81 -5.17 -4.65
C SER A 21 3.39 -4.83 -4.20
N VAL A 22 2.45 -4.70 -5.14
CA VAL A 22 1.02 -4.65 -4.81
C VAL A 22 0.58 -6.05 -4.41
N LEU A 23 0.09 -6.19 -3.18
CA LEU A 23 -0.40 -7.46 -2.66
C LEU A 23 -1.89 -7.62 -2.91
N CYS A 24 -2.67 -6.60 -2.58
CA CYS A 24 -4.08 -6.51 -2.93
C CYS A 24 -4.59 -5.07 -2.87
N SER A 25 -5.79 -4.88 -3.39
CA SER A 25 -6.56 -3.65 -3.28
C SER A 25 -8.01 -3.98 -2.92
N TYR A 26 -8.70 -3.00 -2.36
CA TYR A 26 -10.11 -3.09 -2.05
C TYR A 26 -10.75 -1.70 -2.10
N PHE A 27 -12.03 -1.67 -2.44
CA PHE A 27 -12.84 -0.46 -2.31
C PHE A 27 -13.55 -0.45 -0.97
N ASP A 28 -13.47 0.68 -0.27
CA ASP A 28 -14.23 0.91 0.96
C ASP A 28 -14.66 2.39 1.03
N GLN A 29 -15.92 2.62 1.37
CA GLN A 29 -16.53 3.96 1.48
C GLN A 29 -16.28 4.92 0.29
N GLY A 30 -16.19 4.38 -0.93
CA GLY A 30 -15.94 5.17 -2.14
C GLY A 30 -14.46 5.49 -2.40
N HIS A 31 -13.55 4.99 -1.56
CA HIS A 31 -12.12 5.14 -1.71
C HIS A 31 -11.46 3.82 -2.09
N ARG A 32 -10.45 3.88 -2.96
CA ARG A 32 -9.62 2.73 -3.32
C ARG A 32 -8.43 2.67 -2.37
N TYR A 33 -8.29 1.54 -1.70
CA TYR A 33 -7.17 1.25 -0.83
C TYR A 33 -6.30 0.17 -1.46
N VAL A 34 -4.98 0.34 -1.30
CA VAL A 34 -3.97 -0.59 -1.79
C VAL A 34 -3.11 -1.03 -0.62
N ILE A 35 -2.83 -2.32 -0.55
CA ILE A 35 -1.89 -2.90 0.39
C ILE A 35 -0.65 -3.30 -0.41
N ILE A 36 0.48 -2.70 -0.06
CA ILE A 36 1.78 -3.08 -0.60
C ILE A 36 2.56 -3.91 0.42
N GLN A 37 3.41 -4.78 -0.10
CA GLN A 37 4.35 -5.60 0.65
C GLN A 37 5.77 -5.14 0.31
N TYR A 38 6.65 -5.16 1.31
CA TYR A 38 8.09 -4.99 1.14
C TYR A 38 8.74 -6.37 0.96
N LEU A 39 9.41 -6.63 -0.16
CA LEU A 39 9.93 -7.97 -0.48
C LEU A 39 11.07 -8.41 0.45
N ASP A 40 11.88 -7.46 0.94
CA ASP A 40 12.95 -7.75 1.91
C ASP A 40 12.42 -8.13 3.29
N LEU A 41 11.20 -7.70 3.62
CA LEU A 41 10.53 -7.93 4.90
C LEU A 41 9.08 -8.36 4.64
N PRO A 42 8.83 -9.65 4.34
CA PRO A 42 7.56 -10.13 3.80
C PRO A 42 6.35 -10.01 4.73
N PHE A 43 6.56 -9.67 6.01
CA PHE A 43 5.51 -9.38 7.00
C PHE A 43 5.32 -7.88 7.25
N SER A 44 6.06 -7.03 6.55
CA SER A 44 5.90 -5.59 6.56
C SER A 44 4.93 -5.20 5.46
N TYR A 45 3.75 -4.73 5.87
CA TYR A 45 2.71 -4.27 4.97
C TYR A 45 2.47 -2.79 5.16
N ARG A 46 2.08 -2.12 4.08
CA ARG A 46 1.62 -0.75 4.12
C ARG A 46 0.29 -0.63 3.41
N LEU A 47 -0.68 -0.13 4.15
CA LEU A 47 -1.96 0.30 3.61
C LEU A 47 -1.79 1.71 3.07
N ILE A 48 -2.35 1.99 1.90
CA ILE A 48 -2.30 3.31 1.23
C ILE A 48 -3.69 3.60 0.66
N ASN A 49 -4.20 4.81 0.90
CA ASN A 49 -5.35 5.33 0.16
C ASN A 49 -4.84 5.94 -1.15
N LEU A 50 -5.42 5.57 -2.30
CA LEU A 50 -5.01 6.15 -3.59
C LEU A 50 -5.22 7.66 -3.66
N ASP A 51 -6.25 8.20 -2.99
CA ASP A 51 -6.43 9.66 -2.90
C ASP A 51 -5.31 10.35 -2.09
N GLY A 52 -4.66 9.58 -1.21
CA GLY A 52 -3.56 10.01 -0.37
C GLY A 52 -2.18 9.76 -0.97
N LEU A 53 -2.08 9.39 -2.25
CA LEU A 53 -0.81 9.00 -2.88
C LEU A 53 0.23 10.14 -2.89
N ALA A 54 -0.22 11.40 -2.87
CA ALA A 54 0.69 12.55 -2.77
C ALA A 54 1.37 12.68 -1.39
N PHE A 55 0.90 11.95 -0.38
CA PHE A 55 1.44 11.99 0.98
C PHE A 55 2.44 10.87 1.26
N VAL A 56 2.57 9.87 0.39
CA VAL A 56 3.59 8.82 0.54
C VAL A 56 4.96 9.30 0.04
N ASP A 57 6.01 8.57 0.39
CA ASP A 57 7.34 8.79 -0.15
C ASP A 57 7.38 8.57 -1.68
N LYS A 58 8.38 9.18 -2.31
CA LYS A 58 8.49 9.21 -3.77
C LYS A 58 8.61 7.81 -4.39
N GLU A 59 9.30 6.89 -3.72
CA GLU A 59 9.48 5.52 -4.22
C GLU A 59 8.14 4.78 -4.29
N ALA A 60 7.37 4.79 -3.21
CA ALA A 60 6.03 4.19 -3.20
C ALA A 60 5.06 4.90 -4.15
N GLN A 61 5.17 6.23 -4.28
CA GLN A 61 4.37 7.01 -5.21
C GLN A 61 4.66 6.61 -6.67
N ASP A 62 5.93 6.62 -7.08
CA ASP A 62 6.34 6.34 -8.45
C ASP A 62 5.92 4.91 -8.85
N PHE A 63 6.13 3.93 -7.97
CA PHE A 63 5.70 2.54 -8.19
C PHE A 63 4.17 2.41 -8.36
N LEU A 64 3.39 3.01 -7.46
CA LEU A 64 1.93 2.91 -7.54
C LEU A 64 1.36 3.65 -8.74
N MET A 65 2.02 4.70 -9.23
CA MET A 65 1.63 5.40 -10.45
C MET A 65 1.82 4.53 -11.70
N GLU A 66 2.82 3.65 -11.72
CA GLU A 66 3.01 2.68 -12.80
C GLU A 66 1.91 1.60 -12.78
N GLU A 67 1.51 1.15 -11.59
CA GLU A 67 0.48 0.12 -11.40
C GLU A 67 -0.96 0.64 -11.37
N ILE A 68 -1.18 1.96 -11.40
CA ILE A 68 -2.50 2.56 -11.15
C ILE A 68 -3.58 2.05 -12.12
N ARG A 69 -3.21 1.81 -13.38
CA ARG A 69 -4.15 1.28 -14.39
C ARG A 69 -4.57 -0.14 -14.08
N SER A 70 -3.64 -0.97 -13.61
CA SER A 70 -3.90 -2.35 -13.20
C SER A 70 -4.79 -2.36 -11.95
N ILE A 71 -4.50 -1.46 -11.00
CA ILE A 71 -5.30 -1.28 -9.79
C ILE A 71 -6.72 -0.84 -10.15
N ASP A 72 -6.91 0.17 -10.99
CA ASP A 72 -8.24 0.65 -11.39
C ASP A 72 -9.02 -0.38 -12.21
N ALA A 73 -8.33 -1.20 -13.01
CA ALA A 73 -8.94 -2.31 -13.74
C ALA A 73 -9.39 -3.48 -12.84
N GLY A 74 -9.07 -3.44 -11.54
CA GLY A 74 -9.45 -4.47 -10.59
C GLY A 74 -8.56 -5.71 -10.59
N VAL A 75 -7.37 -5.65 -11.20
CA VAL A 75 -6.44 -6.80 -11.26
C VAL A 75 -6.04 -7.29 -9.87
N TYR A 76 -5.92 -6.36 -8.92
CA TYR A 76 -5.52 -6.63 -7.55
C TYR A 76 -6.70 -6.70 -6.58
N ASP A 77 -7.95 -6.74 -7.05
CA ASP A 77 -9.10 -6.74 -6.15
C ASP A 77 -9.23 -8.01 -5.35
N ASN A 78 -8.98 -7.90 -4.04
CA ASN A 78 -9.13 -9.00 -3.11
C ASN A 78 -9.43 -8.49 -1.70
N ALA A 79 -10.72 -8.24 -1.46
CA ALA A 79 -11.21 -7.76 -0.17
C ALA A 79 -11.03 -8.79 0.96
N GLU A 80 -11.08 -10.08 0.66
CA GLU A 80 -10.86 -11.15 1.65
C GLU A 80 -9.42 -11.13 2.15
N LEU A 81 -8.45 -11.11 1.23
CA LEU A 81 -7.03 -10.99 1.57
C LEU A 81 -6.73 -9.68 2.30
N ALA A 82 -7.32 -8.57 1.85
CA ALA A 82 -7.19 -7.28 2.54
C ALA A 82 -7.71 -7.35 3.98
N GLY A 83 -8.82 -8.03 4.22
CA GLY A 83 -9.36 -8.26 5.56
C GLY A 83 -8.42 -9.06 6.45
N GLN A 84 -7.82 -10.13 5.91
CA GLN A 84 -6.84 -10.95 6.63
C GLN A 84 -5.58 -10.15 6.99
N ILE A 85 -5.04 -9.36 6.06
CA ILE A 85 -3.83 -8.56 6.31
C ILE A 85 -4.10 -7.45 7.33
N LYS A 86 -5.26 -6.78 7.26
CA LYS A 86 -5.64 -5.77 8.27
C LYS A 86 -5.62 -6.32 9.69
N GLN A 87 -6.06 -7.58 9.88
CA GLN A 87 -5.98 -8.24 11.18
C GLN A 87 -4.53 -8.47 11.64
N LEU A 88 -3.60 -8.72 10.71
CA LEU A 88 -2.18 -8.89 11.02
C LEU A 88 -1.47 -7.56 11.34
N MET A 89 -2.01 -6.43 10.88
CA MET A 89 -1.46 -5.09 11.10
C MET A 89 -1.91 -4.45 12.43
N THR A 90 -2.89 -5.05 13.12
CA THR A 90 -3.47 -4.61 14.40
C THR A 90 -2.71 -5.22 15.57
#